data_AF-A0A5B0VUS0-F1
#
_entry.id   AF-A0A5B0VUS0-F1
#
_cell.length_a   1.000
_cell.length_b   1.000
_cell.length_c   1.000
_cell.angle_alpha   90.00
_cell.angle_beta   90.00
_cell.angle_gamma   90.00
#
_symmetry.space_group_name_H-M   'P 1'
#
loop_
_entity.id
_entity.type
_entity.pdbx_description
1 polymer ?
#
loop_
_entity_poly.entity_id
_entity_poly.type
_entity_poly.pdbx_seq_one_letter_code
_entity_poly.pdbx_strand_id
1 'polypeptide(L)' 'MRGVQEDGAVILSESGRYIGVWTKAHIFDKFYLGDTSHYRTGYGLGLPLVKRIVELCGGDVGVQSQ' A
#
# COMPACT_ATOMS: atom_id res chain seq x y z
N MET A 1 -4.18 12.14 -4.95
CA MET A 1 -4.65 10.74 -4.95
C MET A 1 -6.04 10.71 -5.54
N ARG A 2 -6.27 9.97 -6.64
CA ARG A 2 -7.61 9.75 -7.21
C ARG A 2 -8.09 8.37 -6.78
N GLY A 3 -9.35 8.27 -6.36
CA GLY A 3 -10.01 7.00 -6.04
C GLY A 3 -11.05 6.66 -7.10
N VAL A 4 -11.05 5.42 -7.56
CA VAL A 4 -12.06 4.86 -8.46
C VAL A 4 -12.67 3.64 -7.79
N GLN A 5 -14.00 3.51 -7.84
CA GLN A 5 -14.73 2.32 -7.39
C GLN A 5 -15.32 1.62 -8.62
N GLU A 6 -14.97 0.36 -8.81
CA GLU A 6 -15.45 -0.49 -9.91
C GLU A 6 -15.70 -1.90 -9.36
N ASP A 7 -16.88 -2.47 -9.59
CA ASP A 7 -17.20 -3.89 -9.27
C ASP A 7 -16.75 -4.40 -7.89
N GLY A 8 -16.92 -3.57 -6.84
CA GLY A 8 -16.53 -3.93 -5.47
C GLY A 8 -15.03 -3.76 -5.15
N ALA A 9 -14.23 -3.31 -6.11
CA ALA A 9 -12.84 -2.90 -5.93
C ALA A 9 -12.72 -1.38 -5.74
N VAL A 10 -11.74 -0.96 -4.94
CA VAL A 10 -11.35 0.45 -4.78
C VAL A 10 -9.90 0.60 -5.18
N ILE A 11 -9.64 1.40 -6.21
CA ILE A 11 -8.29 1.65 -6.72
C ILE A 11 -7.87 3.07 -6.37
N LEU A 12 -6.72 3.20 -5.70
CA LEU A 12 -6.13 4.48 -5.36
C LEU A 12 -4.87 4.70 -6.20
N SER A 13 -4.85 5.80 -6.97
CA SER A 13 -3.73 6.12 -7.86
C SER A 13 -3.15 7.51 -7.60
N GLU A 14 -1.84 7.61 -7.79
CA GLU A 14 -1.08 8.86 -7.75
C GLU A 14 -0.07 8.86 -8.91
N SER A 15 0.03 9.99 -9.60
CA SER A 15 1.02 10.20 -10.66
C SER A 15 2.33 10.73 -10.06
N GLY A 16 3.47 10.23 -10.53
CA GLY A 16 4.78 10.87 -10.29
C GLY A 16 5.69 10.21 -9.25
N ARG A 17 5.39 8.99 -8.78
CA ARG A 17 6.36 8.17 -8.04
C ARG A 17 6.36 6.73 -8.52
N TYR A 18 7.55 6.24 -8.81
CA TYR A 18 7.82 4.83 -9.01
C TYR A 18 7.98 4.13 -7.65
N ILE A 19 7.47 2.90 -7.54
CA ILE A 19 7.78 2.00 -6.42
C ILE A 19 8.57 0.80 -6.95
N GLY A 20 9.81 0.70 -6.46
CA GLY A 20 10.71 -0.40 -6.79
C GLY A 20 10.17 -1.77 -6.39
N VAL A 21 10.69 -2.80 -7.04
CA VAL A 21 10.35 -4.21 -6.78
C VAL A 21 10.50 -4.59 -5.29
N TRP A 22 11.56 -4.12 -4.63
CA TRP A 22 11.77 -4.31 -3.18
C TRP A 22 10.64 -3.70 -2.35
N THR A 23 10.28 -2.46 -2.64
CA THR A 23 9.16 -1.81 -1.96
C THR A 23 7.87 -2.57 -2.19
N LYS A 24 7.56 -2.99 -3.43
CA LYS A 24 6.35 -3.78 -3.70
C LYS A 24 6.30 -5.09 -2.90
N ALA A 25 7.44 -5.76 -2.72
CA ALA A 25 7.52 -7.01 -1.96
C ALA A 25 7.34 -6.81 -0.44
N HIS A 26 7.82 -5.69 0.10
CA HIS A 26 7.88 -5.44 1.55
C HIS A 26 6.88 -4.40 2.07
N ILE A 27 6.07 -3.77 1.20
CA ILE A 27 5.19 -2.65 1.59
C ILE A 27 4.13 -3.03 2.65
N PHE A 28 3.83 -4.32 2.78
CA PHE A 28 2.90 -4.88 3.76
C PHE A 28 3.59 -5.49 4.98
N ASP A 29 4.92 -5.40 5.08
CA ASP A 29 5.68 -5.86 6.24
C ASP A 29 5.56 -4.84 7.38
N LYS A 30 5.40 -5.35 8.60
CA LYS A 30 5.35 -4.49 9.80
C LYS A 30 6.65 -3.72 9.93
N PHE A 31 6.53 -2.42 10.21
CA PHE A 31 7.66 -1.50 10.40
C PHE A 31 8.46 -1.16 9.15
N TYR A 32 8.03 -1.60 7.96
CA TYR A 32 8.65 -1.18 6.71
C TYR A 32 8.26 0.26 6.35
N LEU A 33 9.26 1.11 6.07
CA LEU A 33 9.10 2.53 5.73
C LEU A 33 9.57 2.88 4.30
N GLY A 34 10.18 1.94 3.59
CA GLY A 34 10.84 2.16 2.30
C GLY A 34 11.95 3.21 2.34
N ASP A 35 12.48 3.58 1.17
CA ASP A 35 13.57 4.58 1.01
C ASP A 35 13.19 6.01 1.46
N THR A 36 11.95 6.25 1.88
CA THR A 36 11.46 7.58 2.28
C THR A 36 11.52 7.85 3.78
N SER A 37 12.35 7.13 4.53
CA SER A 37 12.55 7.24 5.98
C SER A 37 12.83 8.67 6.47
N HIS A 38 13.34 9.56 5.63
CA HIS A 38 13.63 10.95 6.00
C HIS A 38 12.43 11.92 6.02
N TYR A 39 11.28 11.58 5.41
CA TYR A 39 10.22 12.58 5.14
C TYR A 39 8.81 12.20 5.59
N ARG A 40 8.58 10.99 6.13
CA ARG A 40 7.23 10.55 6.52
C ARG A 40 7.16 10.18 8.00
N THR A 41 6.23 10.80 8.70
CA THR A 41 5.87 10.45 10.07
C THR A 41 5.13 9.11 10.10
N GLY A 42 5.44 8.25 11.08
CA GLY A 42 4.76 6.96 11.30
C GLY A 42 5.72 5.78 11.50
N TYR A 43 5.16 4.63 11.89
CA TYR A 43 5.93 3.42 12.26
C TYR A 43 5.75 2.25 11.28
N GLY A 44 5.29 2.49 10.05
CA GLY A 44 5.15 1.41 9.06
C GLY A 44 4.10 0.35 9.43
N LEU A 45 3.01 0.75 10.09
CA LEU A 45 1.95 -0.18 10.52
C LEU A 45 0.63 -0.03 9.75
N GLY A 46 0.45 1.05 8.99
CA GLY A 46 -0.81 1.31 8.28
C GLY A 46 -1.17 0.22 7.26
N LEU A 47 -0.30 -0.03 6.28
CA LEU A 47 -0.55 -1.03 5.24
C LEU A 47 -0.61 -2.48 5.76
N PRO A 48 0.25 -2.93 6.69
CA PRO A 48 0.10 -4.24 7.33
C PRO A 48 -1.27 -4.42 7.99
N LEU A 49 -1.79 -3.39 8.68
CA LEU A 49 -3.11 -3.43 9.30
C LEU A 49 -4.23 -3.47 8.26
N VAL A 50 -4.14 -2.67 7.19
CA VAL A 50 -5.09 -2.70 6.08
C VAL A 50 -5.18 -4.10 5.47
N LYS A 51 -4.02 -4.70 5.15
CA LYS A 51 -3.97 -6.07 4.62
C LYS A 51 -4.67 -7.06 5.55
N ARG A 52 -4.37 -7.00 6.85
CA ARG A 52 -5.01 -7.88 7.83
C ARG A 52 -6.52 -7.70 7.90
N ILE A 53 -7.02 -6.46 7.88
CA ILE A 53 -8.46 -6.17 7.93
C ILE A 53 -9.15 -6.69 6.68
N VAL A 54 -8.58 -6.42 5.50
CA VAL A 54 -9.14 -6.86 4.22
C VAL A 54 -9.19 -8.39 4.13
N GLU A 55 -8.12 -9.09 4.52
CA GLU A 55 -8.08 -10.55 4.58
C GLU A 55 -9.11 -11.12 5.56
N LEU A 56 -9.31 -10.50 6.73
CA LEU A 56 -10.34 -10.89 7.69
C LEU A 56 -11.76 -10.70 7.15
N CYS A 57 -11.95 -9.73 6.26
CA CYS A 57 -13.20 -9.52 5.53
C CYS A 57 -13.35 -10.44 4.30
N GLY A 58 -12.38 -11.32 4.02
CA GLY A 58 -12.40 -12.21 2.86
C GLY A 58 -12.04 -11.54 1.53
N GLY A 59 -11.46 -10.34 1.57
CA GLY A 59 -10.98 -9.63 0.38
C GLY A 59 -9.47 -9.78 0.16
N ASP A 60 -8.97 -9.11 -0.88
CA ASP A 60 -7.54 -8.99 -1.18
C ASP A 60 -7.13 -7.52 -1.34
N VAL A 61 -5.87 -7.21 -1.03
CA VAL A 61 -5.29 -5.89 -1.27
C VAL A 61 -3.88 -6.04 -1.83
N GLY A 62 -3.62 -5.30 -2.91
CA GLY A 62 -2.34 -5.32 -3.61
C GLY A 62 -1.85 -3.93 -3.96
N VAL A 63 -0.64 -3.88 -4.52
CA VAL A 63 -0.04 -2.66 -5.05
C VAL A 63 0.48 -2.91 -6.46
N GLN A 64 0.29 -1.95 -7.36
CA GLN A 64 0.80 -1.98 -8.72
C GLN A 64 1.55 -0.68 -9.03
N SER A 65 2.61 -0.79 -9.82
CA SER A 65 3.32 0.34 -10.43
C SER A 65 3.95 -0.17 -11.71
N GLN A 66 3.76 0.61 -12.78
CA GLN A 66 4.61 0.57 -13.96
C GLN A 66 6.02 1.00 -13.59
#